data_AF-A0AAV0UK36-F1
#
_entry.id   AF-A0AAV0UK36-F1
#
_cell.length_a   1.000
_cell.length_b   1.000
_cell.length_c   1.000
_cell.angle_alpha   90.00
_cell.angle_beta   90.00
_cell.angle_gamma   90.00
#
_symmetry.space_group_name_H-M   'P 1'
#
loop_
_entity.id
_entity.type
_entity.pdbx_description
1 polymer ?
#
loop_
_entity_poly.entity_id
_entity_poly.type
_entity_poly.pdbx_seq_one_letter_code
_entity_poly.pdbx_strand_id
1 'polypeptide(L)'
;MSPFFRAPTTWMNVALATKPRLRDTWKARAGVVLDVWHTVRAVTLHFLWRDRNRCLFDGRQPTPAAPALLAIFSASCAHFRHTLRRRYDPEQQQTQHMVLAEMRRHAGFEGFVRANSTVLGVRHRR
;
A
#
# COMPACT_ATOMS: atom_id res chain seq x y z
N MET A 1 -4.67 -16.91 0.08
CA MET A 1 -5.50 -16.21 1.10
C MET A 1 -4.86 -14.86 1.43
N SER A 2 -5.66 -13.84 1.80
CA SER A 2 -5.13 -12.52 2.25
C SER A 2 -4.39 -12.68 3.59
N PRO A 3 -3.17 -12.12 3.75
CA PRO A 3 -2.34 -12.34 4.94
C PRO A 3 -2.84 -11.55 6.17
N PHE A 4 -3.51 -10.41 5.94
CA PHE A 4 -3.93 -9.48 7.00
C PHE A 4 -5.42 -9.60 7.31
N PHE A 5 -6.24 -9.92 6.30
CA PHE A 5 -7.69 -9.86 6.39
C PHE A 5 -8.31 -11.25 6.36
N ARG A 6 -9.45 -11.41 7.06
CA ARG A 6 -10.21 -12.66 7.09
C ARG A 6 -10.81 -13.01 5.74
N ALA A 7 -11.20 -11.99 4.98
CA ALA A 7 -11.73 -12.12 3.63
C ALA A 7 -10.81 -11.42 2.61
N PRO A 8 -10.82 -11.85 1.34
CA PRO A 8 -10.20 -11.09 0.27
C PRO A 8 -10.74 -9.67 0.21
N THR A 9 -9.85 -8.72 -0.02
CA THR A 9 -10.23 -7.32 -0.25
C THR A 9 -10.93 -7.21 -1.61
N THR A 10 -12.09 -6.57 -1.64
CA THR A 10 -12.85 -6.30 -2.86
C THR A 10 -12.71 -4.84 -3.28
N TRP A 11 -13.13 -4.54 -4.51
CA TRP A 11 -13.25 -3.16 -4.98
C TRP A 11 -14.14 -2.31 -4.06
N MET A 12 -15.21 -2.88 -3.50
CA MET A 12 -16.07 -2.16 -2.54
C MET A 12 -15.31 -1.72 -1.29
N ASN A 13 -14.37 -2.53 -0.79
CA ASN A 13 -13.53 -2.13 0.34
C ASN A 13 -12.64 -0.93 -0.02
N VAL A 14 -12.16 -0.88 -1.27
CA VAL A 14 -11.36 0.25 -1.79
C VAL A 14 -12.25 1.49 -2.00
N ALA A 15 -13.38 1.36 -2.68
CA ALA A 15 -14.26 2.48 -3.00
C ALA A 15 -14.93 3.08 -1.74
N LEU A 16 -15.58 2.25 -0.92
CA LEU A 16 -16.49 2.68 0.16
C LEU A 16 -15.81 2.95 1.51
N ALA A 17 -14.47 2.92 1.57
CA ALA A 17 -13.72 3.07 2.82
C ALA A 17 -14.07 2.06 3.92
N THR A 18 -14.68 0.93 3.55
CA THR A 18 -15.06 -0.09 4.52
C THR A 18 -13.80 -0.69 5.15
N LYS A 19 -13.74 -0.70 6.49
CA LYS A 19 -12.63 -1.32 7.22
C LYS A 19 -12.67 -2.85 7.01
N PRO A 20 -11.64 -3.43 6.38
CA PRO A 20 -11.58 -4.88 6.21
C PRO A 20 -11.41 -5.57 7.57
N ARG A 21 -12.04 -6.73 7.74
CA ARG A 21 -11.95 -7.51 9.00
C ARG A 21 -10.56 -8.13 9.12
N LEU A 22 -9.80 -7.72 10.13
CA LEU A 22 -8.46 -8.25 10.42
C LEU A 22 -8.50 -9.69 10.93
N ARG A 23 -7.46 -10.46 10.60
CA ARG A 23 -7.16 -11.75 11.23
C ARG A 23 -6.72 -11.54 12.67
N ASP A 24 -6.95 -12.54 13.52
CA ASP A 24 -6.68 -12.43 14.96
C ASP A 24 -5.20 -12.16 15.27
N THR A 25 -4.30 -12.75 14.48
CA THR A 25 -2.84 -12.52 14.57
C THR A 25 -2.42 -11.06 14.37
N TRP A 26 -3.26 -10.24 13.73
CA TRP A 26 -2.98 -8.83 13.46
C TRP A 26 -3.82 -7.87 14.30
N LYS A 27 -4.76 -8.35 15.11
CA LYS A 27 -5.65 -7.48 15.91
C LYS A 27 -4.89 -6.61 16.90
N ALA A 28 -3.88 -7.17 17.59
CA ALA A 28 -3.03 -6.39 18.50
C ALA A 28 -2.26 -5.26 17.80
N ARG A 29 -2.07 -5.37 16.48
CA ARG A 29 -1.33 -4.44 15.63
C ARG A 29 -2.23 -3.72 14.63
N ALA A 30 -3.54 -3.66 14.92
CA ALA A 30 -4.55 -3.20 13.98
C ALA A 30 -4.28 -1.79 13.46
N GLY A 31 -3.80 -0.87 14.31
CA GLY A 31 -3.52 0.51 13.92
C GLY A 31 -2.56 0.60 12.74
N VAL A 32 -1.39 -0.03 12.85
CA VAL A 32 -0.36 0.01 11.78
C VAL A 32 -0.82 -0.72 10.52
N VAL A 33 -1.51 -1.86 10.64
CA VAL A 33 -2.04 -2.61 9.49
C VAL A 33 -3.09 -1.78 8.74
N LEU A 34 -3.98 -1.12 9.48
CA LEU A 34 -5.01 -0.24 8.91
C LEU A 34 -4.39 1.01 8.28
N ASP A 35 -3.35 1.60 8.88
CA ASP A 35 -2.63 2.73 8.29
C ASP A 35 -1.96 2.37 6.95
N VAL A 36 -1.32 1.20 6.88
CA VAL A 36 -0.75 0.67 5.63
C VAL A 36 -1.86 0.45 4.59
N TRP A 37 -2.96 -0.17 4.98
CA TRP A 37 -4.13 -0.38 4.13
C TRP A 37 -4.71 0.94 3.60
N HIS A 38 -4.95 1.90 4.49
CA HIS A 38 -5.51 3.20 4.14
C HIS A 38 -4.58 4.01 3.23
N THR A 39 -3.27 3.87 3.40
CA THR A 39 -2.27 4.45 2.49
C THR A 39 -2.39 3.88 1.08
N VAL A 40 -2.36 2.55 0.92
CA VAL A 40 -2.49 1.90 -0.40
C VAL A 40 -3.83 2.27 -1.05
N ARG A 41 -4.90 2.28 -0.26
CA ARG A 41 -6.24 2.68 -0.70
C ARG A 41 -6.24 4.12 -1.22
N ALA A 42 -5.74 5.07 -0.43
CA ALA A 42 -5.75 6.49 -0.79
C ALA A 42 -4.93 6.73 -2.07
N VAL A 43 -3.75 6.14 -2.18
CA VAL A 43 -2.90 6.25 -3.37
C VAL A 43 -3.58 5.63 -4.60
N THR A 44 -4.21 4.47 -4.45
CA THR A 44 -4.96 3.81 -5.54
C THR A 44 -6.11 4.68 -6.03
N LEU A 45 -6.93 5.23 -5.12
CA LEU A 45 -8.05 6.09 -5.48
C LEU A 45 -7.58 7.38 -6.16
N HIS A 46 -6.51 7.99 -5.65
CA HIS A 46 -5.92 9.18 -6.26
C HIS A 46 -5.41 8.89 -7.68
N PHE A 47 -4.71 7.76 -7.86
CA PHE A 47 -4.24 7.34 -9.18
C PHE A 47 -5.40 7.17 -10.17
N LEU A 48 -6.45 6.43 -9.78
CA LEU A 48 -7.61 6.18 -10.65
C LEU A 48 -8.37 7.46 -11.02
N TRP A 49 -8.55 8.36 -10.05
CA TRP A 49 -9.15 9.66 -10.30
C TRP A 49 -8.32 10.48 -11.31
N ARG A 50 -7.00 10.53 -11.12
CA ARG A 50 -6.09 11.25 -12.02
C ARG A 50 -6.08 10.63 -13.41
N ASP A 51 -5.98 9.31 -13.51
CA ASP A 51 -5.91 8.59 -14.78
C ASP A 51 -7.20 8.77 -15.58
N ARG A 52 -8.37 8.62 -14.92
CA ARG A 52 -9.68 8.90 -15.51
C ARG A 52 -9.75 10.31 -16.09
N ASN A 53 -9.30 11.32 -15.34
CA ASN A 53 -9.35 12.71 -15.81
C ASN A 53 -8.46 12.92 -17.03
N ARG A 54 -7.27 12.31 -17.09
CA ARG A 54 -6.42 12.37 -18.28
C ARG A 54 -7.09 11.73 -19.50
N CYS A 55 -7.83 10.64 -19.30
CA CYS A 55 -8.58 10.03 -20.39
C CYS A 55 -9.71 10.94 -20.90
N LEU A 56 -10.49 11.53 -19.98
CA LEU A 56 -11.66 12.33 -20.32
C LEU A 56 -11.32 13.72 -20.86
N PHE A 57 -10.29 14.37 -20.33
CA PHE A 57 -9.96 15.76 -20.66
C PHE A 57 -8.78 15.90 -21.61
N ASP A 58 -7.81 14.97 -21.58
CA ASP A 58 -6.61 15.04 -22.42
C ASP A 58 -6.66 14.06 -23.62
N GLY A 59 -7.75 13.31 -23.77
CA GLY A 59 -7.91 12.29 -24.83
C GLY A 59 -6.90 11.14 -24.76
N ARG A 60 -6.27 10.93 -23.59
CA ARG A 60 -5.29 9.86 -23.38
C ARG A 60 -5.98 8.51 -23.26
N GLN A 61 -5.28 7.44 -23.62
CA GLN A 61 -5.72 6.09 -23.30
C GLN A 61 -5.48 5.77 -21.82
N PRO A 62 -6.30 4.90 -21.19
CA PRO A 62 -6.08 4.44 -19.82
C PRO A 62 -4.68 3.87 -19.62
N THR A 63 -4.08 4.14 -18.46
CA THR A 63 -2.76 3.59 -18.15
C THR A 63 -2.87 2.05 -18.04
N PRO A 64 -2.03 1.27 -18.76
CA PRO A 64 -2.05 -0.19 -18.63
C PRO A 64 -1.79 -0.67 -17.19
N ALA A 65 -2.25 -1.87 -16.85
CA ALA A 65 -2.24 -2.37 -15.48
C ALA A 65 -0.84 -2.38 -14.82
N ALA A 66 0.19 -2.85 -15.54
CA ALA A 66 1.55 -2.92 -15.01
C ALA A 66 2.13 -1.53 -14.63
N PRO A 67 2.16 -0.51 -15.52
CA PRO A 67 2.62 0.82 -15.15
C PRO A 67 1.74 1.51 -14.10
N ALA A 68 0.43 1.22 -14.06
CA ALA A 68 -0.45 1.71 -13.00
C ALA A 68 -0.05 1.15 -11.61
N LEU A 69 0.14 -0.17 -11.52
CA LEU A 69 0.60 -0.83 -10.28
C LEU A 69 1.97 -0.31 -9.83
N LEU A 70 2.89 -0.08 -10.77
CA LEU A 70 4.21 0.50 -10.49
C LEU A 70 4.07 1.89 -9.83
N ALA A 71 3.23 2.76 -10.39
CA ALA A 71 3.00 4.10 -9.86
C ALA A 71 2.36 4.05 -8.46
N ILE A 72 1.33 3.21 -8.29
CA ILE A 72 0.61 3.04 -7.02
C ILE A 72 1.54 2.52 -5.93
N PHE A 73 2.32 1.46 -6.19
CA PHE A 73 3.22 0.90 -5.19
C PHE A 73 4.39 1.83 -4.88
N SER A 74 4.93 2.52 -5.88
CA SER A 74 6.02 3.50 -5.65
C SER A 74 5.58 4.64 -4.74
N ALA A 75 4.40 5.22 -5.01
CA ALA A 75 3.83 6.26 -4.17
C ALA A 75 3.48 5.74 -2.77
N SER A 76 2.86 4.57 -2.65
CA SER A 76 2.57 3.94 -1.36
C SER A 76 3.84 3.71 -0.53
N CYS A 77 4.92 3.23 -1.16
CA CYS A 77 6.21 3.05 -0.48
C CYS A 77 6.81 4.38 0.00
N ALA A 78 6.62 5.48 -0.72
CA ALA A 78 7.05 6.79 -0.25
C ALA A 78 6.33 7.20 1.05
N HIS A 79 5.02 6.93 1.15
CA HIS A 79 4.26 7.13 2.37
C HIS A 79 4.72 6.21 3.50
N PHE A 80 4.99 4.93 3.24
CA PHE A 80 5.51 4.02 4.26
C PHE A 80 6.86 4.48 4.82
N ARG A 81 7.77 4.92 3.94
CA ARG A 81 9.06 5.51 4.38
C ARG A 81 8.86 6.81 5.16
N HIS A 82 7.80 7.56 4.89
CA HIS A 82 7.48 8.76 5.66
C HIS A 82 6.97 8.41 7.06
N THR A 83 6.02 7.47 7.19
CA THR A 83 5.49 7.05 8.50
C THR A 83 6.59 6.46 9.38
N LEU A 84 7.45 5.60 8.83
CA LEU A 84 8.62 5.04 9.52
C LEU A 84 9.57 6.12 10.06
N ARG A 85 9.75 7.24 9.35
CA ARG A 85 10.71 8.28 9.74
C ARG A 85 10.15 9.31 10.71
N ARG A 86 8.84 9.57 10.67
CA ARG A 86 8.27 10.80 11.25
C ARG A 86 7.10 10.59 12.18
N ARG A 87 6.39 9.46 12.09
CA ARG A 87 5.11 9.29 12.78
C ARG A 87 5.13 8.15 13.80
N TYR A 88 5.83 7.07 13.48
CA TYR A 88 5.79 5.86 14.30
C TYR A 88 6.86 5.87 15.40
N ASP A 89 6.45 5.47 16.59
CA ASP A 89 7.36 5.08 17.68
C ASP A 89 8.11 3.77 17.32
N PRO A 90 9.12 3.34 18.11
CA PRO A 90 9.89 2.14 17.80
C PRO A 90 9.05 0.85 17.68
N GLU A 91 7.99 0.69 18.47
CA GLU A 91 7.12 -0.50 18.43
C GLU A 91 6.27 -0.52 17.15
N GLN A 92 5.73 0.63 16.77
CA GLN A 92 4.98 0.83 15.55
C GLN A 92 5.87 0.69 14.30
N GLN A 93 7.12 1.17 14.36
CA GLN A 93 8.11 0.96 13.31
C GLN A 93 8.39 -0.52 13.12
N GLN A 94 8.64 -1.26 14.20
CA GLN A 94 8.85 -2.70 14.15
C GLN A 94 7.64 -3.42 13.57
N THR A 95 6.43 -3.03 14.00
CA THR A 95 5.19 -3.56 13.45
C THR A 95 5.06 -3.29 11.95
N GLN A 96 5.38 -2.09 11.49
CA GLN A 96 5.33 -1.76 10.06
C GLN A 96 6.35 -2.57 9.27
N HIS A 97 7.56 -2.80 9.81
CA HIS A 97 8.53 -3.70 9.19
C HIS A 97 7.99 -5.12 9.04
N MET A 98 7.30 -5.65 10.06
CA MET A 98 6.65 -6.96 9.98
C MET A 98 5.54 -6.99 8.91
N VAL A 99 4.70 -5.96 8.84
CA VAL A 99 3.66 -5.85 7.81
C VAL A 99 4.28 -5.83 6.41
N LEU A 100 5.32 -5.01 6.20
CA LEU A 100 6.01 -4.92 4.92
C LEU A 100 6.72 -6.23 4.54
N ALA A 101 7.30 -6.93 5.52
CA ALA A 101 7.90 -8.25 5.30
C ALA A 101 6.86 -9.28 4.84
N GLU A 102 5.66 -9.25 5.42
CA GLU A 102 4.58 -10.14 5.01
C GLU A 102 4.03 -9.76 3.63
N MET A 103 3.90 -8.46 3.33
CA MET A 103 3.51 -7.99 1.99
C MET A 103 4.49 -8.49 0.90
N ARG A 104 5.80 -8.52 1.18
CA ARG A 104 6.83 -8.99 0.23
C ARG A 104 6.65 -10.45 -0.18
N ARG A 105 5.96 -11.27 0.62
CA ARG A 105 5.70 -12.69 0.31
C ARG A 105 4.52 -12.89 -0.63
N HIS A 106 3.78 -11.84 -0.97
CA HIS A 106 2.63 -11.92 -1.86
C HIS A 106 3.00 -11.53 -3.29
N ALA A 107 2.73 -12.43 -4.24
CA ALA A 107 3.16 -12.39 -5.64
C ALA A 107 3.06 -11.00 -6.32
N GLY A 108 1.96 -10.26 -6.12
CA GLY A 108 1.77 -8.94 -6.76
C GLY A 108 2.72 -7.86 -6.25
N PHE A 109 3.09 -7.89 -4.97
CA PHE A 109 4.02 -6.94 -4.36
C PHE A 109 5.46 -7.47 -4.37
N GLU A 110 5.64 -8.79 -4.31
CA GLU A 110 6.93 -9.47 -4.44
C GLU A 110 7.62 -9.09 -5.76
N GLY A 111 6.93 -9.24 -6.90
CA GLY A 111 7.49 -8.90 -8.20
C GLY A 111 7.94 -7.43 -8.30
N PHE A 112 7.14 -6.52 -7.73
CA PHE A 112 7.47 -5.10 -7.66
C PHE A 112 8.72 -4.83 -6.80
N VAL A 113 8.78 -5.40 -5.58
CA VAL A 113 9.91 -5.19 -4.68
C VAL A 113 11.18 -5.85 -5.22
N ARG A 114 11.08 -7.01 -5.87
CA ARG A 114 12.24 -7.68 -6.51
C ARG A 114 12.84 -6.80 -7.61
N ALA A 115 12.00 -6.17 -8.43
CA ALA A 115 12.44 -5.22 -9.45
C ALA A 115 12.94 -3.88 -8.87
N ASN A 116 12.56 -3.55 -7.63
CA ASN A 116 12.86 -2.26 -6.99
C ASN A 116 13.34 -2.46 -5.53
N SER A 117 14.46 -3.16 -5.34
CA SER A 117 14.92 -3.64 -4.02
C SER A 117 15.09 -2.54 -2.97
N THR A 118 15.44 -1.31 -3.39
CA THR A 118 15.64 -0.17 -2.50
C THR A 118 14.35 0.58 -2.15
N VAL A 119 13.21 0.23 -2.75
CA VAL A 119 11.97 1.01 -2.63
C VAL A 119 11.39 1.03 -1.23
N LEU A 120 11.69 0.03 -0.40
CA LEU A 120 11.29 0.02 1.01
C LEU A 120 12.44 0.38 1.96
N GLY A 121 13.63 0.64 1.42
CA GLY A 121 14.77 1.06 2.22
C GLY A 121 14.53 2.43 2.84
N VAL A 122 14.58 2.51 4.17
CA VAL A 122 14.58 3.79 4.88
C VAL A 122 16.03 4.22 5.06
N ARG A 123 16.40 5.34 4.43
CA ARG A 123 17.65 6.03 4.74
C ARG A 123 17.35 7.04 5.84
N HIS A 124 18.00 6.90 6.99
CA HIS A 124 18.01 7.95 8.00
C HIS A 124 18.81 9.12 7.43
N ARG A 125 18.19 10.31 7.34
CA ARG A 125 18.96 11.52 7.09
C ARG A 125 19.77 11.74 8.37
N ARG A 126 21.10 11.68 8.24
CA ARG A 126 22.02 12.16 9.25
C ARG A 126 21.82 13.65 9.46
#